data_AF-A0A9X1UV82-F1
#
_entry.id   AF-A0A9X1UV82-F1
#
_cell.length_a   1.000
_cell.length_b   1.000
_cell.length_c   1.000
_cell.angle_alpha   90.00
_cell.angle_beta   90.00
_cell.angle_gamma   90.00
#
_symmetry.space_group_name_H-M   'P 1'
#
loop_
_entity.id
_entity.type
_entity.pdbx_description
1 polymer ?
#
loop_
_entity_poly.entity_id
_entity_poly.type
_entity_poly.pdbx_seq_one_letter_code
_entity_poly.pdbx_strand_id
1 'polypeptide(L)'
;MKIIKGLFLSVLLLSFTSCDDDDDNQVIEETFNFTAQLSEINDSGVSGTAAISVQGNSLTVLVEAEGMTPGEPHPQHIHGLENGEENATCPPESADTNEDGIITIPEGVPFYGGVLLPLADFPVADENGTISYQQTFILGENGNPTVEDLSALQNRVIVLHGMNDGDGAYVPTTPAACGELSLQ
;
A
#
# COMPACT_ATOMS: atom_id res chain seq x y z
N MET A 1 -2.51 46.82 47.51
CA MET A 1 -2.50 45.35 47.68
C MET A 1 -1.46 44.81 46.69
N LYS A 2 -0.20 44.62 47.10
CA LYS A 2 0.41 43.45 47.79
C LYS A 2 1.11 42.53 46.75
N ILE A 3 2.46 42.46 46.89
CA ILE A 3 3.43 41.35 46.66
C ILE A 3 3.58 40.79 45.22
N ILE A 4 4.68 40.94 44.47
CA ILE A 4 6.12 40.55 44.60
C ILE A 4 6.41 39.03 44.40
N LYS A 5 7.17 38.76 43.32
CA LYS A 5 8.17 37.68 43.02
C LYS A 5 7.75 36.20 43.06
N GLY A 6 8.20 35.47 42.04
CA GLY A 6 8.38 34.01 42.12
C GLY A 6 8.74 33.35 40.79
N LEU A 7 10.00 33.46 40.36
CA LEU A 7 10.62 32.55 39.40
C LEU A 7 10.76 31.19 40.10
N PHE A 8 10.10 30.15 39.61
CA PHE A 8 10.33 28.77 40.04
C PHE A 8 11.00 28.00 38.91
N LEU A 9 12.32 27.91 39.03
CA LEU A 9 13.19 27.00 38.32
C LEU A 9 13.02 25.61 38.95
N SER A 10 12.34 24.70 38.26
CA SER A 10 12.25 23.30 38.67
C SER A 10 13.45 22.54 38.10
N VAL A 11 14.46 22.37 38.95
CA VAL A 11 15.59 21.46 38.72
C VAL A 11 15.08 20.05 39.01
N LEU A 12 14.97 19.22 37.98
CA LEU A 12 14.83 17.78 38.15
C LEU A 12 16.24 17.17 38.09
N LEU A 13 16.75 16.79 39.26
CA LEU A 13 18.00 16.06 39.46
C LEU A 13 17.67 14.58 39.66
N LEU A 14 17.94 13.75 38.64
CA LEU A 14 18.16 12.31 38.72
C LEU A 14 18.99 11.94 37.47
N SER A 15 20.10 11.23 37.46
CA SER A 15 21.07 10.75 38.45
C SER A 15 22.20 10.17 37.58
N PHE A 16 23.46 10.53 37.86
CA PHE A 16 24.60 10.10 37.06
C PHE A 16 24.80 8.58 37.17
N THR A 17 24.81 7.88 36.03
CA THR A 17 25.46 6.58 35.90
C THR A 17 26.56 6.72 34.85
N SER A 18 27.77 6.38 35.30
CA SER A 18 29.03 6.09 34.60
C SER A 18 29.21 6.58 33.17
N CYS A 19 30.23 7.43 32.98
CA CYS A 19 30.90 7.58 31.70
C CYS A 19 31.64 6.27 31.37
N ASP A 20 31.35 5.69 30.21
CA ASP A 20 32.34 5.05 29.35
C ASP A 20 32.07 5.60 27.94
N ASP A 21 33.14 6.11 27.31
CA ASP A 21 33.15 6.52 25.91
C ASP A 21 32.88 5.29 25.03
N ASP A 22 31.82 5.32 24.20
CA ASP A 22 31.74 4.66 22.88
C ASP A 22 30.44 5.10 22.16
N ASP A 23 30.56 5.43 20.86
CA ASP A 23 29.54 5.97 19.95
C ASP A 23 28.21 5.17 19.88
N ASP A 24 27.21 5.50 20.71
CA ASP A 24 25.83 5.07 20.47
C ASP A 24 25.11 6.05 19.52
N ASN A 25 25.54 6.03 18.26
CA ASN A 25 24.74 6.55 17.15
C ASN A 25 23.52 5.65 16.97
N GLN A 26 22.47 5.88 17.76
CA GLN A 26 21.16 5.27 17.56
C GLN A 26 20.70 5.62 16.15
N VAL A 27 20.81 4.66 15.22
CA VAL A 27 20.26 4.80 13.87
C VAL A 27 18.74 4.79 14.03
N ILE A 28 18.14 5.97 14.00
CA ILE A 28 16.68 6.09 13.95
C ILE A 28 16.31 5.81 12.50
N GLU A 29 15.94 4.58 12.20
CA GLU A 29 15.38 4.23 10.89
C GLU A 29 14.03 4.94 10.75
N GLU A 30 14.02 6.03 9.96
CA GLU A 30 12.77 6.74 9.68
C GLU A 30 11.76 5.78 9.06
N THR A 31 10.50 5.93 9.47
CA THR A 31 9.39 5.10 9.00
C THR A 31 8.44 5.96 8.18
N PHE A 32 8.28 5.61 6.90
CA PHE A 32 7.35 6.27 6.00
C PHE A 32 6.07 5.45 5.91
N ASN A 33 4.93 6.11 6.11
CA ASN A 33 3.61 5.46 6.05
C ASN A 33 2.82 6.00 4.88
N PHE A 34 2.23 5.09 4.10
CA PHE A 34 1.36 5.40 2.98
C PHE A 34 0.03 4.69 3.16
N THR A 35 -1.03 5.27 2.62
CA THR A 35 -2.36 4.65 2.61
C THR A 35 -3.02 4.82 1.26
N ALA A 36 -3.92 3.91 0.91
CA ALA A 36 -4.84 4.04 -0.21
C ALA A 36 -6.25 3.67 0.21
N GLN A 37 -7.24 4.42 -0.28
CA GLN A 37 -8.63 3.98 -0.30
C GLN A 37 -8.86 3.19 -1.59
N LEU A 38 -9.30 1.94 -1.46
CA LEU A 38 -9.57 1.07 -2.59
C LEU A 38 -11.03 1.23 -3.01
N SER A 39 -11.24 1.65 -4.25
CA SER A 39 -12.57 1.75 -4.87
C SER A 39 -12.69 0.74 -6.00
N GLU A 40 -13.91 0.33 -6.29
CA GLU A 40 -14.20 -0.66 -7.31
C GLU A 40 -13.74 -0.23 -8.72
N ILE A 41 -13.42 -1.22 -9.53
CA ILE A 41 -13.29 -1.17 -10.98
C ILE A 41 -14.22 -2.26 -11.52
N ASN A 42 -14.74 -2.09 -12.75
CA ASN A 42 -15.57 -3.09 -13.43
C ASN A 42 -16.86 -3.43 -12.69
N ASP A 43 -17.46 -2.46 -11.98
CA ASP A 43 -18.67 -2.66 -11.17
C ASP A 43 -18.55 -3.87 -10.21
N SER A 44 -17.34 -4.14 -9.72
CA SER A 44 -17.06 -5.32 -8.91
C SER A 44 -17.74 -5.30 -7.54
N GLY A 45 -18.15 -4.12 -7.06
CA GLY A 45 -18.61 -3.89 -5.69
C GLY A 45 -17.51 -3.93 -4.64
N VAL A 46 -16.25 -4.10 -5.02
CA VAL A 46 -15.12 -4.21 -4.09
C VAL A 46 -14.78 -2.83 -3.51
N SER A 47 -14.60 -2.79 -2.19
CA SER A 47 -14.04 -1.61 -1.53
C SER A 47 -13.13 -2.01 -0.38
N GLY A 48 -12.22 -1.11 0.01
CA GLY A 48 -11.28 -1.43 1.07
C GLY A 48 -10.26 -0.34 1.36
N THR A 49 -9.23 -0.72 2.09
CA THR A 49 -8.09 0.13 2.40
C THR A 49 -6.79 -0.65 2.26
N ALA A 50 -5.72 0.07 1.95
CA ALA A 50 -4.37 -0.45 2.05
C ALA A 50 -3.48 0.50 2.83
N ALA A 51 -2.54 -0.04 3.58
CA ALA A 51 -1.51 0.69 4.29
C ALA A 51 -0.14 0.08 4.00
N ILE A 52 0.85 0.93 3.77
CA ILE A 52 2.24 0.54 3.57
C ILE A 52 3.10 1.26 4.60
N SER A 53 3.97 0.51 5.29
CA SER A 53 5.01 1.06 6.16
C SER A 53 6.38 0.67 5.60
N VAL A 54 7.24 1.65 5.36
CA VAL A 54 8.63 1.44 4.92
C VAL A 54 9.59 1.89 6.01
N GLN A 55 10.47 0.99 6.46
CA GLN A 55 11.54 1.27 7.42
C GLN A 55 12.84 0.62 6.91
N GLY A 56 13.84 1.44 6.56
CA GLY A 56 15.04 0.96 5.87
C GLY A 56 14.68 0.27 4.54
N ASN A 57 15.03 -1.01 4.42
CA ASN A 57 14.63 -1.87 3.29
C ASN A 57 13.43 -2.78 3.57
N SER A 58 12.79 -2.66 4.73
CA SER A 58 11.60 -3.44 5.09
C SER A 58 10.34 -2.69 4.67
N LEU A 59 9.54 -3.29 3.79
CA LEU A 59 8.24 -2.78 3.34
C LEU A 59 7.13 -3.71 3.83
N THR A 60 6.30 -3.25 4.75
CA THR A 60 5.13 -3.99 5.24
C THR A 60 3.87 -3.46 4.57
N VAL A 61 3.09 -4.34 3.96
CA VAL A 61 1.79 -4.04 3.35
C VAL A 61 0.69 -4.67 4.18
N LEU A 62 -0.36 -3.90 4.46
CA LEU A 62 -1.66 -4.34 4.97
C LEU A 62 -2.72 -4.01 3.93
N VAL A 63 -3.58 -4.97 3.59
CA VAL A 63 -4.78 -4.76 2.77
C VAL A 63 -5.98 -5.36 3.49
N GLU A 64 -7.06 -4.58 3.59
CA GLU A 64 -8.37 -5.03 4.05
C GLU A 64 -9.40 -4.63 2.99
N ALA A 65 -10.15 -5.61 2.47
CA ALA A 65 -11.17 -5.35 1.46
C ALA A 65 -12.38 -6.27 1.61
N GLU A 66 -13.54 -5.79 1.18
CA GLU A 66 -14.82 -6.48 1.15
C GLU A 66 -15.39 -6.47 -0.27
N GLY A 67 -16.32 -7.38 -0.56
CA GLY A 67 -16.94 -7.50 -1.88
C GLY A 67 -16.15 -8.36 -2.87
N MET A 68 -15.08 -9.02 -2.42
CA MET A 68 -14.29 -9.95 -3.22
C MET A 68 -15.07 -11.25 -3.50
N THR A 69 -14.72 -12.00 -4.54
CA THR A 69 -15.37 -13.30 -4.84
C THR A 69 -15.10 -14.33 -3.73
N PRO A 70 -16.12 -14.79 -2.98
CA PRO A 70 -15.92 -15.71 -1.86
C PRO A 70 -15.24 -17.03 -2.27
N GLY A 71 -14.27 -17.47 -1.48
CA GLY A 71 -13.57 -18.75 -1.67
C GLY A 71 -12.52 -18.76 -2.78
N GLU A 72 -12.30 -17.64 -3.46
CA GLU A 72 -11.31 -17.51 -4.54
C GLU A 72 -10.06 -16.73 -4.09
N PRO A 73 -8.86 -17.02 -4.64
CA PRO A 73 -7.63 -16.29 -4.34
C PRO A 73 -7.55 -15.01 -5.15
N HIS A 74 -7.22 -13.88 -4.51
CA HIS A 74 -7.20 -12.57 -5.17
C HIS A 74 -5.78 -12.03 -5.38
N PRO A 75 -5.27 -12.00 -6.63
CA PRO A 75 -3.99 -11.39 -6.92
C PRO A 75 -3.98 -9.90 -6.60
N GLN A 76 -2.86 -9.42 -6.05
CA GLN A 76 -2.70 -8.02 -5.68
C GLN A 76 -1.29 -7.56 -6.03
N HIS A 77 -1.16 -6.31 -6.47
CA HIS A 77 0.11 -5.76 -6.92
C HIS A 77 0.22 -4.28 -6.59
N ILE A 78 1.44 -3.83 -6.28
CA ILE A 78 1.80 -2.42 -6.41
C ILE A 78 2.20 -2.18 -7.87
N HIS A 79 1.54 -1.22 -8.50
CA HIS A 79 1.79 -0.80 -9.87
C HIS A 79 2.37 0.62 -9.95
N GLY A 80 3.08 0.89 -11.04
CA GLY A 80 3.54 2.24 -11.35
C GLY A 80 3.87 2.45 -12.83
N LEU A 81 3.78 3.71 -13.26
CA LEU A 81 4.31 4.17 -14.53
C LEU A 81 5.84 4.27 -14.48
N GLU A 82 6.49 4.34 -15.65
CA GLU A 82 7.95 4.27 -15.78
C GLU A 82 8.68 5.26 -14.86
N ASN A 83 9.71 4.77 -14.17
CA ASN A 83 10.61 5.51 -13.25
C ASN A 83 9.92 6.28 -12.11
N GLY A 84 8.60 6.23 -12.02
CA GLY A 84 7.82 6.95 -11.03
C GLY A 84 7.78 8.46 -11.15
N GLU A 85 8.16 9.00 -12.30
CA GLU A 85 8.08 10.44 -12.57
C GLU A 85 6.63 10.89 -12.76
N GLU A 86 5.80 10.00 -13.30
CA GLU A 86 4.36 10.19 -13.49
C GLU A 86 3.56 9.47 -12.39
N ASN A 87 2.44 10.09 -12.00
CA ASN A 87 1.51 9.47 -11.07
C ASN A 87 0.74 8.38 -11.79
N ALA A 88 0.91 7.14 -11.34
CA ALA A 88 -0.03 6.09 -11.68
C ALA A 88 -1.40 6.44 -11.08
N THR A 89 -2.46 6.15 -11.82
CA THR A 89 -3.84 6.40 -11.39
C THR A 89 -4.70 5.16 -11.58
N CYS A 90 -5.82 5.11 -10.86
CA CYS A 90 -6.83 4.10 -11.14
C CYS A 90 -7.48 4.39 -12.51
N PRO A 91 -7.68 3.36 -13.35
CA PRO A 91 -8.25 3.55 -14.67
C PRO A 91 -9.67 4.11 -14.56
N PRO A 92 -10.01 5.19 -15.30
CA PRO A 92 -11.38 5.67 -15.39
C PRO A 92 -12.22 4.70 -16.23
N GLU A 93 -13.54 4.83 -16.19
CA GLU A 93 -14.47 4.05 -17.05
C GLU A 93 -14.10 4.14 -18.54
N SER A 94 -13.59 5.29 -19.00
CA SER A 94 -13.15 5.48 -20.39
C SER A 94 -11.92 4.65 -20.78
N ALA A 95 -11.31 3.91 -19.84
CA ALA A 95 -10.25 2.97 -20.13
C ALA A 95 -10.77 1.71 -20.86
N ASP A 96 -12.06 1.40 -20.77
CA ASP A 96 -12.69 0.37 -21.59
C ASP A 96 -12.75 0.86 -23.05
N THR A 97 -11.70 0.52 -23.80
CA THR A 97 -11.50 1.02 -25.17
C THR A 97 -12.32 0.27 -26.21
N ASN A 98 -12.78 -0.92 -25.85
CA ASN A 98 -13.52 -1.81 -26.74
C ASN A 98 -15.03 -1.81 -26.45
N GLU A 99 -15.45 -1.16 -25.36
CA GLU A 99 -16.84 -0.94 -24.94
C GLU A 99 -17.58 -2.25 -24.61
N ASP A 100 -16.88 -3.27 -24.09
CA ASP A 100 -17.48 -4.52 -23.62
C ASP A 100 -17.91 -4.50 -22.15
N GLY A 101 -17.67 -3.38 -21.45
CA GLY A 101 -18.02 -3.14 -20.07
C GLY A 101 -16.96 -3.61 -19.06
N ILE A 102 -15.81 -4.12 -19.52
CA ILE A 102 -14.74 -4.62 -18.65
C ILE A 102 -13.40 -4.00 -19.02
N ILE A 103 -12.83 -3.23 -18.09
CA ILE A 103 -11.44 -2.78 -18.15
C ILE A 103 -10.53 -3.98 -17.87
N THR A 104 -9.89 -4.46 -18.92
CA THR A 104 -8.89 -5.54 -18.84
C THR A 104 -7.52 -5.04 -18.37
N ILE A 105 -6.56 -5.95 -18.13
CA ILE A 105 -5.19 -5.56 -17.79
C ILE A 105 -4.57 -4.65 -18.88
N PRO A 106 -4.58 -5.03 -20.17
CA PRO A 106 -4.03 -4.18 -21.23
C PRO A 106 -4.64 -2.78 -21.30
N GLU A 107 -5.91 -2.63 -20.95
CA GLU A 107 -6.63 -1.36 -20.92
C GLU A 107 -6.33 -0.51 -19.68
N GLY A 108 -6.05 -1.14 -18.55
CA GLY A 108 -5.65 -0.45 -17.32
C GLY A 108 -4.17 -0.05 -17.28
N VAL A 109 -3.30 -0.76 -18.01
CA VAL A 109 -1.83 -0.50 -18.03
C VAL A 109 -1.46 0.95 -18.36
N PRO A 110 -2.10 1.65 -19.32
CA PRO A 110 -1.82 3.07 -19.56
C PRO A 110 -2.03 4.00 -18.35
N PHE A 111 -2.76 3.56 -17.33
CA PHE A 111 -3.10 4.36 -16.14
C PHE A 111 -2.26 3.93 -14.93
N TYR A 112 -2.36 2.66 -14.53
CA TYR A 112 -1.66 2.18 -13.34
C TYR A 112 -0.21 1.75 -13.63
N GLY A 113 0.12 1.45 -14.88
CA GLY A 113 1.46 1.00 -15.31
C GLY A 113 1.77 -0.48 -15.07
N GLY A 114 3.06 -0.81 -15.09
CA GLY A 114 3.53 -2.18 -14.91
C GLY A 114 3.46 -2.64 -13.46
N VAL A 115 3.53 -3.95 -13.23
CA VAL A 115 3.69 -4.52 -11.89
C VAL A 115 5.10 -4.19 -11.38
N LEU A 116 5.19 -3.54 -10.21
CA LEU A 116 6.46 -3.29 -9.53
C LEU A 116 6.73 -4.29 -8.40
N LEU A 117 5.69 -4.63 -7.64
CA LEU A 117 5.77 -5.61 -6.56
C LEU A 117 4.50 -6.48 -6.55
N PRO A 118 4.61 -7.77 -6.89
CA PRO A 118 3.58 -8.74 -6.57
C PRO A 118 3.46 -8.95 -5.07
N LEU A 119 2.25 -8.80 -4.54
CA LEU A 119 1.94 -9.10 -3.15
C LEU A 119 1.67 -10.61 -3.04
N ALA A 120 2.76 -11.40 -3.02
CA ALA A 120 2.74 -12.86 -3.05
C ALA A 120 1.85 -13.47 -1.96
N ASP A 121 1.57 -14.78 -2.02
CA ASP A 121 0.67 -15.46 -1.08
C ASP A 121 -0.73 -14.80 -1.04
N PHE A 122 -1.32 -14.69 -2.23
CA PHE A 122 -2.62 -14.05 -2.45
C PHE A 122 -3.69 -14.54 -1.46
N PRO A 123 -4.41 -13.63 -0.78
CA PRO A 123 -5.44 -14.00 0.17
C PRO A 123 -6.60 -14.65 -0.58
N VAL A 124 -7.18 -15.67 0.05
CA VAL A 124 -8.46 -16.25 -0.37
C VAL A 124 -9.55 -15.51 0.39
N ALA A 125 -10.56 -14.99 -0.33
CA ALA A 125 -11.67 -14.30 0.33
C ALA A 125 -12.50 -15.29 1.16
N ASP A 126 -12.96 -14.86 2.33
CA ASP A 126 -13.82 -15.67 3.18
C ASP A 126 -15.24 -15.83 2.60
N GLU A 127 -16.14 -16.49 3.32
CA GLU A 127 -17.52 -16.71 2.89
C GLU A 127 -18.33 -15.42 2.69
N ASN A 128 -17.87 -14.29 3.25
CA ASN A 128 -18.49 -12.98 3.10
C ASN A 128 -17.81 -12.13 2.01
N GLY A 129 -16.79 -12.65 1.33
CA GLY A 129 -16.03 -11.89 0.33
C GLY A 129 -15.05 -10.91 0.96
N THR A 130 -14.61 -11.15 2.20
CA THR A 130 -13.63 -10.32 2.90
C THR A 130 -12.23 -10.90 2.76
N ILE A 131 -11.24 -10.05 2.52
CA ILE A 131 -9.81 -10.38 2.62
C ILE A 131 -9.14 -9.52 3.70
N SER A 132 -8.21 -10.14 4.43
CA SER A 132 -7.25 -9.46 5.29
C SER A 132 -5.87 -10.02 4.96
N TYR A 133 -4.98 -9.16 4.48
CA TYR A 133 -3.67 -9.54 3.98
C TYR A 133 -2.61 -8.68 4.66
N GLN A 134 -1.58 -9.33 5.20
CA GLN A 134 -0.41 -8.66 5.76
C GLN A 134 0.85 -9.40 5.36
N GLN A 135 1.80 -8.68 4.76
CA GLN A 135 3.11 -9.24 4.43
C GLN A 135 4.21 -8.19 4.51
N THR A 136 5.40 -8.63 4.92
CA THR A 136 6.62 -7.84 4.91
C THR A 136 7.56 -8.33 3.82
N PHE A 137 7.99 -7.41 2.97
CA PHE A 137 8.95 -7.62 1.89
C PHE A 137 10.28 -6.98 2.27
N ILE A 138 11.36 -7.71 2.01
CA ILE A 138 12.71 -7.16 2.10
C ILE A 138 13.10 -6.67 0.70
N LEU A 139 13.22 -5.35 0.55
CA LEU A 139 13.54 -4.69 -0.72
C LEU A 139 14.99 -4.96 -1.12
N GLY A 140 15.20 -5.26 -2.40
CA GLY A 140 16.50 -5.66 -2.97
C GLY A 140 16.90 -7.12 -2.71
N GLU A 141 16.06 -7.92 -2.05
CA GLU A 141 16.29 -9.34 -1.79
C GLU A 141 15.25 -10.22 -2.50
N ASN A 142 15.60 -11.48 -2.79
CA ASN A 142 14.68 -12.48 -3.36
C ASN A 142 13.95 -12.07 -4.64
N GLY A 143 14.52 -11.14 -5.42
CA GLY A 143 13.91 -10.62 -6.64
C GLY A 143 12.89 -9.49 -6.41
N ASN A 144 12.74 -9.02 -5.17
CA ASN A 144 11.97 -7.82 -4.86
C ASN A 144 12.66 -6.57 -5.43
N PRO A 145 11.89 -5.53 -5.80
CA PRO A 145 12.42 -4.24 -6.17
C PRO A 145 13.29 -3.65 -5.05
N THR A 146 14.25 -2.82 -5.41
CA THR A 146 15.08 -2.08 -4.46
C THR A 146 14.29 -0.92 -3.84
N VAL A 147 14.86 -0.31 -2.79
CA VAL A 147 14.32 0.94 -2.21
C VAL A 147 14.25 2.05 -3.26
N GLU A 148 15.20 2.10 -4.20
CA GLU A 148 15.23 3.09 -5.28
C GLU A 148 14.08 2.90 -6.27
N ASP A 149 13.79 1.65 -6.66
CA ASP A 149 12.69 1.30 -7.57
C ASP A 149 11.31 1.70 -7.02
N LEU A 150 11.15 1.68 -5.69
CA LEU A 150 9.93 2.08 -4.97
C LEU A 150 10.05 3.44 -4.26
N SER A 151 11.05 4.27 -4.60
CA SER A 151 11.32 5.53 -3.90
C SER A 151 10.17 6.56 -3.97
N ALA A 152 9.28 6.44 -4.96
CA ALA A 152 8.12 7.31 -5.15
C ALA A 152 6.80 6.57 -4.93
N LEU A 153 6.63 5.89 -3.79
CA LEU A 153 5.39 5.15 -3.47
C LEU A 153 4.11 6.00 -3.56
N GLN A 154 4.18 7.31 -3.29
CA GLN A 154 3.05 8.23 -3.44
C GLN A 154 2.60 8.45 -4.90
N ASN A 155 3.40 7.99 -5.87
CA ASN A 155 3.08 8.03 -7.30
C ASN A 155 2.66 6.63 -7.81
N ARG A 156 2.33 5.71 -6.90
CA ARG A 156 1.98 4.31 -7.19
C ARG A 156 0.54 4.03 -6.80
N VAL A 157 0.01 2.94 -7.35
CA VAL A 157 -1.31 2.42 -6.98
C VAL A 157 -1.20 0.99 -6.49
N ILE A 158 -2.17 0.58 -5.67
CA ILE A 158 -2.44 -0.84 -5.41
C ILE A 158 -3.64 -1.25 -6.25
N VAL A 159 -3.53 -2.38 -6.94
CA VAL A 159 -4.61 -3.00 -7.70
C VAL A 159 -4.92 -4.37 -7.12
N LEU A 160 -6.18 -4.61 -6.79
CA LEU A 160 -6.72 -5.92 -6.45
C LEU A 160 -7.39 -6.52 -7.68
N HIS A 161 -7.14 -7.79 -7.93
CA HIS A 161 -7.72 -8.53 -9.05
C HIS A 161 -8.59 -9.68 -8.57
N GLY A 162 -9.36 -10.23 -9.49
CA GLY A 162 -10.22 -11.37 -9.25
C GLY A 162 -11.65 -10.92 -9.02
N MET A 163 -12.49 -11.20 -10.01
CA MET A 163 -13.93 -11.08 -9.92
C MET A 163 -14.59 -12.09 -10.86
N ASN A 164 -15.89 -12.29 -10.72
CA ASN A 164 -16.64 -13.11 -11.67
C ASN A 164 -16.91 -12.30 -12.95
N ASP A 165 -16.82 -12.95 -14.11
CA ASP A 165 -17.29 -12.39 -15.37
C ASP A 165 -18.83 -12.35 -15.44
N GLY A 166 -19.36 -11.81 -16.54
CA GLY A 166 -20.80 -11.71 -16.78
C GLY A 166 -21.55 -13.05 -16.83
N ASP A 167 -20.82 -14.17 -17.00
CA ASP A 167 -21.35 -15.53 -17.00
C ASP A 167 -21.18 -16.23 -15.63
N GLY A 168 -20.58 -15.54 -14.66
CA GLY A 168 -20.37 -16.02 -13.28
C GLY A 168 -19.09 -16.84 -13.09
N ALA A 169 -18.20 -16.90 -14.08
CA ALA A 169 -16.92 -17.59 -13.95
C ALA A 169 -15.86 -16.69 -13.33
N TYR A 170 -15.08 -17.23 -12.39
CA TYR A 170 -14.02 -16.48 -11.73
C TYR A 170 -12.84 -16.20 -12.67
N VAL A 171 -12.46 -14.92 -12.78
CA VAL A 171 -11.33 -14.46 -13.60
C VAL A 171 -10.29 -13.76 -12.71
N PRO A 172 -9.19 -14.43 -12.32
CA PRO A 172 -8.22 -13.91 -11.36
C PRO A 172 -7.43 -12.69 -11.87
N THR A 173 -7.45 -12.42 -13.17
CA THR A 173 -6.70 -11.33 -13.79
C THR A 173 -7.49 -10.04 -13.94
N THR A 174 -8.82 -10.09 -13.84
CA THR A 174 -9.66 -8.91 -14.03
C THR A 174 -9.47 -7.96 -12.84
N PRO A 175 -9.07 -6.69 -13.08
CA PRO A 175 -9.00 -5.68 -12.02
C PRO A 175 -10.37 -5.54 -11.36
N ALA A 176 -10.39 -5.62 -10.02
CA ALA A 176 -11.61 -5.53 -9.22
C ALA A 176 -11.62 -4.25 -8.37
N ALA A 177 -10.47 -3.80 -7.87
CA ALA A 177 -10.37 -2.54 -7.16
C ALA A 177 -9.01 -1.89 -7.33
N CYS A 178 -8.95 -0.58 -7.14
CA CYS A 178 -7.71 0.18 -7.17
C CYS A 178 -7.72 1.33 -6.15
N GLY A 179 -6.54 1.71 -5.68
CA GLY A 179 -6.36 2.94 -4.91
C GLY A 179 -4.97 3.55 -5.09
N GLU A 180 -4.94 4.88 -5.17
CA GLU A 180 -3.72 5.69 -5.21
C GLU A 180 -3.11 5.81 -3.82
N LEU A 181 -1.80 5.57 -3.72
CA LEU A 181 -1.07 5.66 -2.47
C LEU A 181 -0.76 7.12 -2.14
N SER A 182 -1.04 7.51 -0.91
CA SER A 182 -0.74 8.85 -0.39
C SER A 182 0.12 8.72 0.87
N LEU A 183 1.16 9.55 0.95
CA LEU A 183 1.97 9.68 2.16
C LEU A 183 1.14 10.30 3.29
N GLN A 184 1.26 9.74 4.50
CA GLN A 184 0.59 10.22 5.72
C GLN A 184 1.45 11.22 6.51
#